data_AF-A0A419JUF0-F1
#
_entry.id   AF-A0A419JUF0-F1
#
_cell.length_a   1.000
_cell.length_b   1.000
_cell.length_c   1.000
_cell.angle_alpha   90.00
_cell.angle_beta   90.00
_cell.angle_gamma   90.00
#
_symmetry.space_group_name_H-M   'P 1'
#
loop_
_entity.id
_entity.type
_entity.pdbx_description
1 polymer ?
#
loop_
_entity_poly.entity_id
_entity_poly.type
_entity_poly.pdbx_seq_one_letter_code
_entity_poly.pdbx_strand_id
1 'polypeptide(L)'
;MPKKEPSKDEALEALDFIINVLKEHEKDLDRLINELGIITEKLGDTGEFSGKIEKVEERLTTLQNEIANLITYLSASQEAPIPVQPVPSQEAEAVTAGARGPPVILRCKQWEDFQTLAHQAQTVSFLYRDTEKTFQVDALKNNQVITYSGELPKPTSMLKTWLSKQLGIPEKKILEGILAIG
;
A
#
# COMPACT_ATOMS: atom_id res chain seq x y z
N MET A 1 63.18 -24.12 8.19
CA MET A 1 62.68 -24.70 9.45
C MET A 1 61.80 -25.89 9.08
N PRO A 2 62.11 -27.12 9.52
CA PRO A 2 61.30 -28.29 9.19
C PRO A 2 59.94 -28.21 9.91
N LYS A 3 58.84 -28.33 9.15
CA LYS A 3 57.50 -28.53 9.73
C LYS A 3 57.51 -29.85 10.48
N LYS A 4 57.38 -29.79 11.81
CA LYS A 4 57.23 -30.95 12.68
C LYS A 4 55.90 -31.62 12.30
N GLU A 5 55.93 -32.88 11.91
CA GLU A 5 54.71 -33.64 11.64
C GLU A 5 53.87 -33.68 12.93
N PRO A 6 52.55 -33.40 12.85
CA PRO A 6 51.69 -33.43 14.01
C PRO A 6 51.74 -34.82 14.63
N SER A 7 51.79 -34.87 15.97
CA SER A 7 51.74 -36.15 16.69
C SER A 7 50.44 -36.88 16.35
N LYS A 8 50.44 -38.21 16.36
CA LYS A 8 49.21 -38.99 16.15
C LYS A 8 48.10 -38.57 17.13
N ASP A 9 48.47 -38.19 18.34
CA ASP A 9 47.53 -37.69 19.35
C ASP A 9 46.90 -36.35 18.95
N GLU A 10 47.68 -35.43 18.38
CA GLU A 10 47.20 -34.12 17.89
C GLU A 10 46.26 -34.29 16.70
N ALA A 11 46.52 -35.28 15.83
CA ALA A 11 45.63 -35.63 14.73
C ALA A 11 44.31 -36.25 15.21
N LEU A 12 44.33 -37.04 16.29
CA LEU A 12 43.13 -37.61 16.90
C LEU A 12 42.29 -36.56 17.62
N GLU A 13 42.93 -35.64 18.37
CA GLU A 13 42.25 -34.52 19.03
C GLU A 13 41.56 -33.59 18.02
N ALA A 14 42.22 -33.30 16.89
CA ALA A 14 41.62 -32.52 15.81
C ALA A 14 40.40 -33.23 15.20
N LEU A 15 40.44 -34.55 15.10
CA LEU A 15 39.34 -35.36 14.59
C LEU A 15 38.14 -35.37 15.55
N ASP A 16 38.38 -35.52 16.86
CA ASP A 16 37.36 -35.42 17.90
C ASP A 16 36.71 -34.03 17.93
N PHE A 17 37.50 -32.97 17.73
CA PHE A 17 36.97 -31.61 17.60
C PHE A 17 36.03 -31.49 16.39
N ILE A 18 36.45 -31.98 15.22
CA ILE A 18 35.62 -31.97 14.00
C ILE A 18 34.34 -32.77 14.21
N ILE A 19 34.42 -33.96 14.83
CA ILE A 19 33.25 -34.80 15.10
C ILE A 19 32.26 -34.07 16.01
N ASN A 20 32.75 -33.38 17.04
CA ASN A 20 31.89 -32.62 17.94
C ASN A 20 31.20 -31.45 17.22
N VAL A 21 31.94 -30.71 16.39
CA VAL A 21 31.36 -29.62 15.57
C VAL A 21 30.31 -30.17 14.59
N LEU A 22 30.57 -31.30 13.94
CA LEU A 22 29.61 -31.92 13.02
C LEU A 22 28.35 -32.40 13.75
N LYS A 23 28.46 -32.94 14.96
CA LYS A 23 27.30 -33.31 15.79
C LYS A 23 26.48 -32.10 16.23
N GLU A 24 27.14 -30.97 16.51
CA GLU A 24 26.45 -29.72 16.82
C GLU A 24 25.68 -29.20 15.61
N HIS A 25 26.30 -29.22 14.43
CA HIS A 25 25.66 -28.84 13.18
C HIS A 25 24.47 -29.75 12.82
N GLU A 26 24.58 -31.07 13.04
CA GLU A 26 23.46 -32.02 12.85
C GLU A 26 22.26 -31.63 13.73
N LYS A 27 22.52 -31.33 15.01
CA LYS A 27 21.49 -30.90 15.94
C LYS A 27 20.86 -29.55 15.57
N ASP A 28 21.66 -28.61 15.09
CA ASP A 28 21.16 -27.31 14.63
C ASP A 28 20.30 -27.46 13.37
N LEU A 29 20.68 -28.34 12.44
CA LEU A 29 19.86 -28.65 11.27
C LEU A 29 18.53 -29.30 11.65
N ASP A 30 18.51 -30.26 12.58
CA ASP A 30 17.27 -30.85 13.10
C ASP A 30 16.34 -29.80 13.72
N ARG A 31 16.92 -28.86 14.46
CA ARG A 31 16.17 -27.73 15.03
C ARG A 31 15.59 -26.86 13.93
N LEU A 32 16.39 -26.47 12.93
CA LEU A 32 15.94 -25.64 11.82
C LEU A 32 14.83 -26.32 11.01
N ILE A 33 14.94 -27.64 10.79
CA ILE A 33 13.90 -28.43 10.13
C ILE A 33 12.59 -28.38 10.92
N ASN A 34 12.64 -28.53 12.25
CA ASN A 34 11.46 -28.41 13.09
C ASN A 34 10.85 -27.01 13.08
N GLU A 35 11.68 -25.95 13.17
CA GLU A 35 11.20 -24.57 13.09
C GLU A 35 10.55 -24.26 11.73
N LEU A 36 11.15 -24.75 10.63
CA LEU A 36 10.56 -24.65 9.29
C LEU A 36 9.24 -25.43 9.17
N GLY A 37 9.13 -26.59 9.80
CA GLY A 37 7.87 -27.35 9.88
C GLY A 37 6.76 -26.54 10.53
N ILE A 38 7.04 -25.93 11.68
CA ILE A 38 6.07 -25.07 12.41
C ILE A 38 5.68 -23.84 11.58
N ILE A 39 6.65 -23.19 10.92
CA ILE A 39 6.37 -22.03 10.06
C ILE A 39 5.51 -22.46 8.85
N THR A 40 5.79 -23.62 8.26
CA THR A 40 5.05 -24.14 7.11
C THR A 40 3.61 -24.52 7.50
N GLU A 41 3.40 -25.09 8.68
CA GLU A 41 2.06 -25.37 9.22
C GLU A 41 1.26 -24.08 9.43
N LYS A 42 1.86 -23.08 10.08
CA LYS A 42 1.25 -21.73 10.23
C LYS A 42 1.00 -21.02 8.90
N LEU A 43 1.83 -21.28 7.89
CA LEU A 43 1.62 -20.77 6.54
C LEU A 43 0.50 -21.55 5.83
N GLY A 44 0.31 -22.83 6.14
CA GLY A 44 -0.84 -23.62 5.70
C GLY A 44 -2.17 -23.00 6.11
N ASP A 45 -2.25 -22.44 7.33
CA ASP A 45 -3.41 -21.66 7.81
C ASP A 45 -3.67 -20.39 6.97
N THR A 46 -2.66 -19.89 6.25
CA THR A 46 -2.83 -18.78 5.29
C THR A 46 -3.71 -19.19 4.10
N GLY A 47 -3.79 -20.49 3.78
CA GLY A 47 -4.76 -21.02 2.81
C GLY A 47 -6.21 -20.82 3.26
N GLU A 48 -6.50 -20.95 4.57
CA GLU A 48 -7.82 -20.62 5.10
C GLU A 48 -8.12 -19.13 5.02
N PHE A 49 -7.11 -18.29 5.22
CA PHE A 49 -7.22 -16.85 5.02
C PHE A 49 -7.53 -16.50 3.55
N SER A 50 -6.93 -17.22 2.60
CA SER A 50 -7.27 -17.10 1.17
C SER A 50 -8.72 -17.49 0.88
N GLY A 51 -9.28 -18.53 1.49
CA GLY A 51 -10.69 -18.85 1.32
C GLY A 51 -11.62 -17.77 1.89
N LYS A 52 -11.24 -17.16 3.03
CA LYS A 52 -11.98 -16.03 3.62
C LYS A 52 -11.91 -14.78 2.74
N ILE A 53 -10.77 -14.51 2.09
CA ILE A 53 -10.62 -13.34 1.21
C ILE A 53 -11.47 -13.48 -0.05
N GLU A 54 -11.48 -14.66 -0.67
CA GLU A 54 -12.32 -14.96 -1.84
C GLU A 54 -13.81 -14.76 -1.53
N LYS A 55 -14.26 -15.22 -0.35
CA LYS A 55 -15.65 -14.99 0.10
C LYS A 55 -15.98 -13.51 0.33
N VAL A 56 -15.01 -12.71 0.75
CA VAL A 56 -15.18 -11.26 0.91
C VAL A 56 -15.24 -10.58 -0.46
N GLU A 57 -14.42 -11.00 -1.42
CA GLU A 57 -14.43 -10.50 -2.80
C GLU A 57 -15.75 -10.80 -3.51
N GLU A 58 -16.31 -12.00 -3.34
CA GLU A 58 -17.62 -12.36 -3.88
C GLU A 58 -18.72 -11.43 -3.32
N ARG A 59 -18.74 -11.22 -1.99
CA ARG A 59 -19.68 -10.30 -1.34
C ARG A 59 -19.53 -8.87 -1.83
N LEU A 60 -18.29 -8.40 -2.04
CA LEU A 60 -18.01 -7.07 -2.56
C LEU A 60 -18.52 -6.92 -4.00
N THR A 61 -18.37 -7.95 -4.83
CA THR A 61 -18.87 -7.97 -6.21
C THR A 61 -20.39 -7.90 -6.26
N THR A 62 -21.09 -8.65 -5.39
CA THR A 62 -22.55 -8.57 -5.26
C THR A 62 -23.00 -7.17 -4.84
N LEU A 63 -22.35 -6.58 -3.84
CA LEU A 63 -22.65 -5.23 -3.38
C LEU A 63 -22.42 -4.17 -4.48
N GLN A 64 -21.34 -4.32 -5.26
CA GLN A 64 -21.07 -3.44 -6.40
C GLN A 64 -22.17 -3.53 -7.46
N ASN A 65 -22.67 -4.73 -7.76
CA ASN A 65 -23.79 -4.91 -8.68
C ASN A 65 -25.09 -4.28 -8.15
N GLU A 66 -25.39 -4.44 -6.86
CA GLU A 66 -26.55 -3.80 -6.24
C GLU A 66 -26.48 -2.28 -6.31
N ILE A 67 -25.32 -1.69 -6.03
CA ILE A 67 -25.10 -0.24 -6.15
C ILE A 67 -25.28 0.22 -7.61
N ALA A 68 -24.70 -0.50 -8.58
CA ALA A 68 -24.84 -0.17 -10.00
C ALA A 68 -26.32 -0.21 -10.44
N ASN A 69 -27.08 -1.20 -9.98
CA ASN A 69 -28.51 -1.29 -10.23
C ASN A 69 -29.25 -0.10 -9.61
N LEU A 70 -28.98 0.25 -8.35
CA LEU A 70 -29.59 1.42 -7.70
C LEU A 70 -29.31 2.73 -8.43
N ILE A 71 -28.07 2.96 -8.86
CA ILE A 71 -27.69 4.14 -9.66
C ILE A 71 -28.48 4.17 -10.96
N THR A 72 -28.67 3.02 -11.60
CA THR A 72 -29.45 2.91 -12.84
C THR A 72 -30.91 3.28 -12.60
N TYR A 73 -31.53 2.78 -11.52
CA TYR A 73 -32.92 3.14 -11.17
C TYR A 73 -33.10 4.62 -10.83
N LEU A 74 -32.14 5.21 -10.10
CA LEU A 74 -32.17 6.63 -9.75
C LEU A 74 -31.95 7.52 -10.98
N SER A 75 -31.02 7.16 -11.85
CA SER A 75 -30.73 7.89 -13.10
C SER A 75 -31.92 7.84 -14.07
N ALA A 76 -32.59 6.69 -14.18
CA ALA A 76 -33.78 6.54 -15.03
C ALA A 76 -34.99 7.36 -14.55
N SER A 77 -35.02 7.78 -13.28
CA SER A 77 -36.10 8.63 -12.75
C SER A 77 -35.91 10.13 -13.04
N GLN A 78 -34.78 10.56 -13.62
CA GLN A 78 -34.47 12.00 -13.82
C GLN A 78 -34.72 12.52 -15.24
N GLU A 79 -35.34 11.73 -16.13
CA GLU A 79 -35.55 12.13 -17.53
C GLU A 79 -36.97 12.69 -17.76
N ALA A 80 -37.21 13.91 -17.27
CA ALA A 80 -38.26 14.79 -17.77
C ALA A 80 -37.59 16.01 -18.44
N PRO A 81 -37.72 16.20 -19.78
CA PRO A 81 -36.98 17.24 -20.49
C PRO A 81 -37.59 18.62 -20.29
N ILE A 82 -36.76 19.60 -19.89
CA ILE A 82 -37.08 21.03 -20.03
C ILE A 82 -36.13 21.61 -21.10
N PRO A 83 -36.63 22.13 -22.23
CA PRO A 83 -35.81 22.68 -23.29
C PRO A 83 -35.62 24.18 -23.10
N VAL A 84 -34.38 24.67 -23.02
CA VAL A 84 -34.06 26.06 -23.38
C VAL A 84 -32.68 26.13 -24.05
N GLN A 85 -32.71 26.69 -25.26
CA GLN A 85 -31.62 26.85 -26.22
C GLN A 85 -30.65 28.01 -25.87
N PRO A 86 -29.50 28.12 -26.58
CA PRO A 86 -28.29 28.85 -26.16
C PRO A 86 -28.15 30.24 -26.78
N VAL A 87 -27.41 31.15 -26.11
CA VAL A 87 -26.86 32.38 -26.72
C VAL A 87 -25.43 32.64 -26.19
N PRO A 88 -24.47 33.08 -27.02
CA PRO A 88 -23.03 32.98 -26.74
C PRO A 88 -22.32 34.31 -26.41
N SER A 89 -21.11 34.16 -25.84
CA SER A 89 -19.87 34.96 -26.03
C SER A 89 -19.40 35.93 -24.93
N GLN A 90 -18.11 35.72 -24.58
CA GLN A 90 -17.03 36.69 -24.32
C GLN A 90 -16.60 37.07 -22.89
N GLU A 91 -15.36 36.65 -22.63
CA GLU A 91 -14.28 37.13 -21.73
C GLU A 91 -14.53 38.39 -20.89
N ALA A 92 -14.31 38.26 -19.57
CA ALA A 92 -13.43 39.13 -18.79
C ALA A 92 -13.20 38.53 -17.39
N GLU A 93 -11.93 38.48 -17.00
CA GLU A 93 -11.42 38.09 -15.69
C GLU A 93 -11.96 39.00 -14.57
N ALA A 94 -12.52 38.40 -13.52
CA ALA A 94 -12.41 38.87 -12.14
C ALA A 94 -13.05 37.84 -11.19
N VAL A 95 -12.23 37.31 -10.28
CA VAL A 95 -12.58 36.81 -8.95
C VAL A 95 -13.89 36.01 -8.85
N THR A 96 -13.81 34.69 -8.89
CA THR A 96 -14.90 33.85 -8.39
C THR A 96 -14.38 32.86 -7.35
N ALA A 97 -14.76 33.14 -6.10
CA ALA A 97 -15.10 32.10 -5.15
C ALA A 97 -16.21 31.24 -5.79
N GLY A 98 -15.80 30.35 -6.69
CA GLY A 98 -16.70 29.51 -7.45
C GLY A 98 -17.19 28.39 -6.55
N ALA A 99 -18.51 28.35 -6.35
CA ALA A 99 -19.25 27.23 -5.79
C ALA A 99 -18.67 25.92 -6.32
N ARG A 100 -17.79 25.30 -5.51
CA ARG A 100 -17.14 24.06 -5.88
C ARG A 100 -18.23 23.00 -5.83
N GLY A 101 -18.42 22.31 -6.96
CA GLY A 101 -19.36 21.22 -7.07
C GLY A 101 -19.11 20.13 -6.01
N PRO A 102 -19.94 19.08 -5.99
CA PRO A 102 -19.84 18.00 -5.01
C PRO A 102 -18.38 17.53 -4.89
N PRO A 103 -17.88 17.32 -3.67
CA PRO A 103 -16.50 16.88 -3.47
C PRO A 103 -16.23 15.60 -4.28
N VAL A 104 -15.27 15.67 -5.21
CA VAL A 104 -14.91 14.54 -6.06
C VAL A 104 -13.72 13.82 -5.42
N ILE A 105 -13.87 12.50 -5.23
CA ILE A 105 -12.78 11.63 -4.79
C ILE A 105 -12.28 10.85 -6.00
N LEU A 106 -11.02 11.04 -6.34
CA LEU A 106 -10.37 10.36 -7.47
C LEU A 106 -9.40 9.32 -6.92
N ARG A 107 -9.67 8.04 -7.19
CA ARG A 107 -8.84 6.95 -6.68
C ARG A 107 -7.91 6.41 -7.78
N CYS A 108 -6.62 6.67 -7.65
CA CYS A 108 -5.58 6.21 -8.54
C CYS A 108 -5.16 4.78 -8.16
N LYS A 109 -5.11 3.87 -9.15
CA LYS A 109 -4.48 2.55 -8.99
C LYS A 109 -2.97 2.60 -9.23
N GLN A 110 -2.52 3.48 -10.11
CA GLN A 110 -1.11 3.64 -10.46
C GLN A 110 -0.52 4.84 -9.69
N TRP A 111 0.73 4.70 -9.24
CA TRP A 111 1.43 5.74 -8.49
C TRP A 111 1.73 6.96 -9.38
N GLU A 112 2.04 6.72 -10.66
CA GLU A 112 2.41 7.74 -11.64
C GLU A 112 1.25 8.72 -11.90
N ASP A 113 0.03 8.19 -11.99
CA ASP A 113 -1.19 8.97 -12.15
C ASP A 113 -1.43 9.83 -10.90
N PHE A 114 -1.29 9.21 -9.72
CA PHE A 114 -1.39 9.93 -8.45
C PHE A 114 -0.38 11.06 -8.39
N GLN A 115 0.89 10.79 -8.72
CA GLN A 115 1.97 11.77 -8.67
C GLN A 115 1.69 12.94 -9.61
N THR A 116 1.21 12.69 -10.82
CA THR A 116 0.88 13.72 -11.81
C THR A 116 -0.26 14.60 -11.33
N LEU A 117 -1.31 14.01 -10.77
CA LEU A 117 -2.48 14.72 -10.29
C LEU A 117 -2.20 15.47 -8.98
N ALA A 118 -1.53 14.82 -8.02
CA ALA A 118 -1.19 15.34 -6.70
C ALA A 118 0.03 16.26 -6.70
N HIS A 119 0.72 16.46 -7.84
CA HIS A 119 1.83 17.41 -7.94
C HIS A 119 1.39 18.80 -7.48
N GLN A 120 2.12 19.39 -6.53
CA GLN A 120 1.80 20.69 -5.91
C GLN A 120 0.40 20.76 -5.27
N ALA A 121 -0.09 19.65 -4.70
CA ALA A 121 -1.32 19.64 -3.92
C ALA A 121 -1.22 20.59 -2.69
N GLN A 122 -2.40 21.05 -2.23
CA GLN A 122 -2.53 22.01 -1.13
C GLN A 122 -2.12 21.40 0.21
N THR A 123 -2.52 20.16 0.44
CA THR A 123 -2.20 19.35 1.61
C THR A 123 -2.17 17.89 1.17
N VAL A 124 -1.29 17.10 1.77
CA VAL A 124 -1.27 15.65 1.61
C VAL A 124 -1.37 15.01 2.98
N SER A 125 -2.26 14.05 3.14
CA SER A 125 -2.24 13.14 4.27
C SER A 125 -1.82 11.76 3.82
N PHE A 126 -1.11 11.03 4.66
CA PHE A 126 -0.84 9.63 4.41
C PHE A 126 -1.14 8.81 5.65
N LEU A 127 -1.58 7.57 5.40
CA LEU A 127 -1.81 6.58 6.42
C LEU A 127 -0.97 5.34 6.08
N TYR A 128 -0.19 4.91 7.05
CA TYR A 128 0.55 3.65 6.96
C TYR A 128 0.00 2.66 7.98
N ARG A 129 -0.32 1.45 7.53
CA ARG A 129 -0.74 0.34 8.39
C ARG A 129 0.33 -0.75 8.36
N ASP A 130 1.17 -0.78 9.39
CA ASP A 130 2.25 -1.76 9.57
C ASP A 130 1.76 -3.22 9.46
N THR A 131 0.60 -3.52 10.07
CA THR A 131 0.01 -4.86 10.11
C THR A 131 -0.47 -5.36 8.75
N GLU A 132 -0.91 -4.46 7.87
CA GLU A 132 -1.50 -4.80 6.57
C GLU A 132 -0.51 -4.57 5.41
N LYS A 133 0.66 -3.98 5.68
CA LYS A 133 1.62 -3.47 4.67
C LYS A 133 0.97 -2.55 3.62
N THR A 134 -0.15 -1.92 3.97
CA THR A 134 -0.87 -1.03 3.08
C THR A 134 -0.45 0.42 3.33
N PHE A 135 -0.18 1.12 2.23
CA PHE A 135 0.09 2.55 2.22
C PHE A 135 -1.04 3.25 1.50
N GLN A 136 -1.68 4.21 2.17
CA GLN A 136 -2.65 5.10 1.57
C GLN A 136 -2.14 6.54 1.64
N VAL A 137 -2.32 7.28 0.55
CA VAL A 137 -2.03 8.71 0.53
C VAL A 137 -3.16 9.46 -0.16
N ASP A 138 -3.59 10.54 0.48
CA ASP A 138 -4.67 11.40 0.05
C ASP A 138 -4.12 12.82 -0.16
N ALA A 139 -4.33 13.37 -1.34
CA ALA A 139 -3.89 14.70 -1.70
C ALA A 139 -5.09 15.60 -1.98
N LEU A 140 -5.14 16.76 -1.32
CA LEU A 140 -6.15 17.79 -1.58
C LEU A 140 -5.64 18.75 -2.65
N LYS A 141 -6.32 18.80 -3.80
CA LYS A 141 -6.01 19.76 -4.86
C LYS A 141 -7.28 20.23 -5.53
N ASN A 142 -7.49 21.54 -5.62
CA ASN A 142 -8.62 22.14 -6.34
C ASN A 142 -10.02 21.61 -5.93
N ASN A 143 -10.24 21.32 -4.64
CA ASN A 143 -11.47 20.68 -4.10
C ASN A 143 -11.68 19.22 -4.48
N GLN A 144 -10.65 18.57 -5.01
CA GLN A 144 -10.63 17.15 -5.28
C GLN A 144 -9.71 16.48 -4.25
N VAL A 145 -10.16 15.35 -3.71
CA VAL A 145 -9.31 14.46 -2.94
C VAL A 145 -8.84 13.37 -3.88
N ILE A 146 -7.53 13.31 -4.09
CA ILE A 146 -6.88 12.29 -4.93
C ILE A 146 -6.30 11.26 -3.98
N THR A 147 -6.74 10.01 -4.08
CA THR A 147 -6.33 8.92 -3.19
C THR A 147 -5.53 7.89 -3.97
N TYR A 148 -4.40 7.48 -3.43
CA TYR A 148 -3.66 6.29 -3.86
C TYR A 148 -3.62 5.28 -2.71
N SER A 149 -3.81 4.00 -3.05
CA SER A 149 -3.63 2.89 -2.11
C SER A 149 -2.77 1.84 -2.78
N GLY A 150 -1.66 1.45 -2.16
CA GLY A 150 -0.73 0.49 -2.74
C GLY A 150 0.32 -0.01 -1.75
N GLU A 151 1.32 -0.70 -2.30
CA GLU A 151 2.46 -1.18 -1.54
C GLU A 151 3.44 -0.05 -1.23
N LEU A 152 4.08 -0.15 -0.07
CA LEU A 152 4.92 0.91 0.45
C LEU A 152 6.25 1.04 -0.34
N PRO A 153 6.66 2.25 -0.75
CA PRO A 153 7.98 2.48 -1.33
C PRO A 153 9.08 2.23 -0.27
N LYS A 154 10.09 1.42 -0.63
CA LYS A 154 11.25 1.05 0.21
C LYS A 154 12.18 2.27 0.40
N PRO A 155 11.82 3.27 1.23
CA PRO A 155 12.16 3.28 2.66
C PRO A 155 11.04 3.86 3.57
N THR A 156 10.59 3.08 4.56
CA THR A 156 9.54 3.45 5.54
C THR A 156 9.90 4.65 6.43
N SER A 157 11.17 4.83 6.78
CA SER A 157 11.59 5.77 7.82
C SER A 157 11.56 7.26 7.42
N MET A 158 11.41 7.57 6.12
CA MET A 158 11.42 8.95 5.61
C MET A 158 10.26 9.22 4.64
N LEU A 159 9.07 8.69 4.94
CA LEU A 159 7.92 8.76 4.03
C LEU A 159 7.48 10.22 3.76
N LYS A 160 7.55 11.10 4.76
CA LYS A 160 7.27 12.54 4.60
C LYS A 160 8.23 13.20 3.61
N THR A 161 9.53 12.98 3.76
CA THR A 161 10.56 13.53 2.88
C THR A 161 10.47 12.93 1.47
N TRP A 162 10.15 11.65 1.37
CA TRP A 162 9.91 10.98 0.10
C TRP A 162 8.71 11.60 -0.63
N LEU A 163 7.55 11.73 0.04
CA LEU A 163 6.36 12.37 -0.51
C LEU A 163 6.62 13.83 -0.91
N SER A 164 7.38 14.55 -0.09
CA SER A 164 7.78 15.94 -0.37
C SER A 164 8.53 16.04 -1.69
N LYS A 165 9.48 15.14 -1.92
CA LYS A 165 10.29 15.10 -3.14
C LYS A 165 9.49 14.65 -4.36
N GLN A 166 8.61 13.66 -4.23
CA GLN A 166 7.81 13.15 -5.35
C GLN A 166 6.74 14.14 -5.81
N LEU A 167 6.09 14.81 -4.86
CA LEU A 167 4.94 15.67 -5.14
C LEU A 167 5.31 17.15 -5.25
N GLY A 168 6.54 17.53 -4.89
CA GLY A 168 6.98 18.92 -4.87
C GLY A 168 6.28 19.74 -3.77
N ILE A 169 5.95 19.11 -2.65
CA ILE A 169 5.15 19.71 -1.56
C ILE A 169 6.02 19.85 -0.31
N PRO A 170 6.02 21.00 0.39
CA PRO A 170 6.76 21.17 1.63
C PRO A 170 6.32 20.17 2.72
N GLU A 171 7.24 19.59 3.48
CA GLU A 171 6.92 18.63 4.56
C GLU A 171 5.91 19.17 5.59
N LYS A 172 5.91 20.49 5.83
CA LYS A 172 4.92 21.17 6.69
C LYS A 172 3.47 21.03 6.25
N LYS A 173 3.24 20.66 4.98
CA LYS A 173 1.90 20.41 4.39
C LYS A 173 1.60 18.93 4.23
N ILE A 174 2.49 18.06 4.72
CA ILE A 174 2.36 16.61 4.69
C ILE A 174 2.05 16.14 6.11
N LEU A 175 0.85 15.61 6.29
CA LEU A 175 0.31 15.17 7.57
C LEU A 175 0.24 13.65 7.59
N GLU A 176 0.42 13.08 8.78
CA GLU A 176 0.18 11.67 9.02
C GLU A 176 -1.23 11.53 9.58
N GLY A 177 -2.10 10.81 8.88
CA GLY A 177 -3.52 10.69 9.22
C GLY A 177 -4.42 10.58 8.00
N ILE A 178 -5.72 10.74 8.23
CA ILE A 178 -6.79 10.62 7.23
C ILE A 178 -7.28 12.01 6.86
N LEU A 179 -7.30 12.32 5.56
CA LEU A 179 -7.95 13.52 5.05
C LEU A 179 -9.43 13.24 4.84
N ALA A 180 -10.28 13.80 5.70
CA ALA A 180 -11.72 13.72 5.59
C ALA A 180 -12.32 15.05 5.10
N ILE A 181 -13.37 14.97 4.30
CA ILE A 181 -14.19 16.10 3.88
C ILE A 181 -15.36 16.18 4.87
N GLY A 182 -15.49 17.31 5.57
CA GLY A 182 -16.55 17.58 6.54
C GLY A 182 -17.60 18.55 6.02
#